data_AF-A0A212KFN8-F1
#
_entry.id   AF-A0A212KFN8-F1
#
_cell.length_a   1.000
_cell.length_b   1.000
_cell.length_c   1.000
_cell.angle_alpha   90.00
_cell.angle_beta   90.00
_cell.angle_gamma   90.00
#
_symmetry.space_group_name_H-M   'P 1'
#
loop_
_entity.id
_entity.type
_entity.pdbx_description
1 polymer ?
#
loop_
_entity_poly.entity_id
_entity_poly.type
_entity_poly.pdbx_seq_one_letter_code
_entity_poly.pdbx_strand_id
1 'polypeptide(L)'
;MGCEMRAAIKDKFFCWAYPLVTVSLVLWCLYSHAYYALACVACSILFWIVQLILSALLRKSEALQKERCAFIGFLLAVPALGTIAVGALFLLRRPSGPALMACAAAALFVCLLLQMISLRGDGSPAGRFLRLTLGAAMSSPLSLTMLVLYGAETEDTAALSGVLIGLFGVGALLVSATLVLVAFCGYRSARESVRLAADLFRRKKLVFTRLSIMKDGFLVAGKAALSLLSMSFFMCASALYSAGMGVARFVAVRMHAQDRGRQLKSYRRVGGVILVSSLCYVVYASRLFSGGKTAPYPMQIGLLIALYTFAEFGVNLRDALRLRKSRALEAKALRAIGLASTLLCFVLTQTAIMSFASEGDNSIANALAGVAFGGLAALVGLYVIADSFRQKKIRTS
;
A
#
# COMPACT_ATOMS: atom_id res chain seq x y z
N MET A 1 -6.86 44.35 16.16
CA MET A 1 -8.20 44.32 15.52
C MET A 1 -8.20 44.00 14.02
N GLY A 2 -7.22 44.42 13.20
CA GLY A 2 -7.23 44.14 11.74
C GLY A 2 -7.00 42.67 11.31
N CYS A 3 -6.33 41.85 12.14
CA CYS A 3 -6.05 40.44 11.81
C CYS A 3 -7.27 39.52 12.04
N GLU A 4 -8.05 39.79 13.11
CA GLU A 4 -9.24 39.00 13.45
C GLU A 4 -10.41 39.24 12.51
N MET A 5 -10.61 40.47 12.03
CA MET A 5 -11.70 40.78 11.10
C MET A 5 -11.46 40.18 9.69
N ARG A 6 -10.19 40.12 9.22
CA ARG A 6 -9.83 39.39 8.00
C ARG A 6 -9.98 37.88 8.14
N ALA A 7 -9.70 37.32 9.32
CA ALA A 7 -9.91 35.90 9.60
C ALA A 7 -11.41 35.55 9.61
N ALA A 8 -12.25 36.38 10.24
CA ALA A 8 -13.69 36.16 10.35
C ALA A 8 -14.43 36.28 9.00
N ILE A 9 -14.02 37.20 8.11
CA ILE A 9 -14.64 37.35 6.78
C ILE A 9 -14.23 36.19 5.85
N LYS A 10 -12.96 35.73 5.93
CA LYS A 10 -12.48 34.59 5.15
C LYS A 10 -13.11 33.27 5.57
N ASP A 11 -13.31 33.06 6.87
CA ASP A 11 -13.99 31.87 7.39
C ASP A 11 -15.45 31.79 6.91
N LYS A 12 -16.17 32.91 6.87
CA LYS A 12 -17.56 32.93 6.40
C LYS A 12 -17.66 32.63 4.91
N PHE A 13 -16.86 33.28 4.06
CA PHE A 13 -16.91 33.02 2.62
C PHE A 13 -16.60 31.54 2.29
N PHE A 14 -15.60 30.96 2.94
CA PHE A 14 -15.26 29.55 2.75
C PHE A 14 -16.37 28.59 3.22
N CYS A 15 -16.95 28.87 4.40
CA CYS A 15 -18.05 28.06 4.96
C CYS A 15 -19.27 28.01 4.05
N TRP A 16 -19.48 28.98 3.16
CA TRP A 16 -20.61 29.00 2.23
C TRP A 16 -20.25 28.56 0.80
N ALA A 17 -19.09 28.97 0.29
CA ALA A 17 -18.69 28.66 -1.09
C ALA A 17 -18.43 27.15 -1.31
N TYR A 18 -17.74 26.49 -0.36
CA TYR A 18 -17.41 25.07 -0.48
C TYR A 18 -18.65 24.15 -0.51
N PRO A 19 -19.62 24.25 0.43
CA PRO A 19 -20.83 23.42 0.37
C PRO A 19 -21.67 23.72 -0.87
N LEU A 20 -21.74 24.98 -1.34
CA LEU A 20 -22.49 25.32 -2.53
C LEU A 20 -21.92 24.65 -3.79
N VAL A 21 -20.59 24.67 -3.96
CA VAL A 21 -19.92 24.01 -5.09
C VAL A 21 -20.03 22.48 -4.98
N THR A 22 -19.88 21.90 -3.79
CA THR A 22 -20.03 20.45 -3.60
C THR A 22 -21.46 19.96 -3.82
N VAL A 23 -22.49 20.67 -3.34
CA VAL A 23 -23.90 20.34 -3.62
C VAL A 23 -24.19 20.40 -5.11
N SER A 24 -23.70 21.44 -5.80
CA SER A 24 -23.84 21.56 -7.25
C SER A 24 -23.20 20.37 -7.98
N LEU A 25 -22.01 19.94 -7.53
CA LEU A 25 -21.34 18.75 -8.06
C LEU A 25 -22.10 17.46 -7.77
N VAL A 26 -22.68 17.28 -6.57
CA VAL A 26 -23.50 16.09 -6.24
C VAL A 26 -24.72 16.02 -7.16
N LEU A 27 -25.48 17.11 -7.28
CA LEU A 27 -26.67 17.17 -8.13
C LEU A 27 -26.31 16.85 -9.58
N TRP A 28 -25.20 17.40 -10.06
CA TRP A 28 -24.70 17.10 -11.40
C TRP A 28 -24.27 15.63 -11.57
N CYS A 29 -23.56 15.06 -10.60
CA CYS A 29 -23.13 13.66 -10.65
C CYS A 29 -24.33 12.69 -10.64
N LEU A 30 -25.37 13.02 -9.88
CA LEU A 30 -26.63 12.28 -9.87
C LEU A 30 -27.36 12.38 -11.20
N TYR A 31 -27.44 13.58 -11.78
CA TYR A 31 -28.07 13.83 -13.09
C TYR A 31 -27.35 13.12 -14.24
N SER A 32 -26.01 13.12 -14.22
CA SER A 32 -25.18 12.50 -15.27
C SER A 32 -24.92 11.00 -15.05
N HIS A 33 -25.49 10.39 -14.00
CA HIS A 33 -25.22 9.01 -13.60
C HIS A 33 -23.71 8.70 -13.45
N ALA A 34 -22.89 9.69 -13.12
CA ALA A 34 -21.45 9.57 -12.99
C ALA A 34 -21.05 9.07 -11.59
N TYR A 35 -21.30 7.78 -11.32
CA TYR A 35 -21.07 7.17 -9.99
C TYR A 35 -19.63 7.34 -9.47
N TYR A 36 -18.62 7.38 -10.35
CA TYR A 36 -17.21 7.60 -9.99
C TYR A 36 -16.96 9.01 -9.46
N ALA A 37 -17.51 10.01 -10.15
CA ALA A 37 -17.42 11.38 -9.71
C ALA A 37 -18.20 11.60 -8.41
N LEU A 38 -19.35 10.94 -8.24
CA LEU A 38 -20.09 10.96 -6.99
C LEU A 38 -19.25 10.46 -5.81
N ALA A 39 -18.45 9.40 -6.01
CA ALA A 39 -17.56 8.87 -4.98
C ALA A 39 -16.41 9.85 -4.63
N CYS A 40 -15.81 10.52 -5.62
CA CYS A 40 -14.84 11.59 -5.37
C CYS A 40 -15.48 12.78 -4.63
N VAL A 41 -16.69 13.19 -5.02
CA VAL A 41 -17.42 14.27 -4.34
C VAL A 41 -17.76 13.89 -2.90
N ALA A 42 -18.13 12.63 -2.64
CA ALA A 42 -18.32 12.11 -1.29
C ALA A 42 -17.02 12.18 -0.46
N CYS A 43 -15.87 11.86 -1.05
CA CYS A 43 -14.57 12.03 -0.39
C CYS A 43 -14.28 13.51 -0.08
N SER A 44 -14.60 14.44 -0.99
CA SER A 44 -14.49 15.88 -0.76
C SER A 44 -15.36 16.37 0.39
N ILE A 45 -16.61 15.89 0.48
CA ILE A 45 -17.52 16.20 1.58
C ILE A 45 -16.95 15.72 2.92
N LEU A 46 -16.41 14.49 2.97
CA LEU A 46 -15.77 13.96 4.17
C LEU A 46 -14.55 14.81 4.58
N PHE A 47 -13.70 15.20 3.63
CA PHE A 47 -12.59 16.12 3.90
C PHE A 47 -13.07 17.46 4.48
N TRP A 48 -14.18 18.00 3.95
CA TRP A 48 -14.77 19.24 4.45
C TRP A 48 -15.36 19.11 5.85
N ILE A 49 -16.06 18.01 6.15
CA ILE A 49 -16.55 17.73 7.51
C ILE A 49 -15.37 17.70 8.49
N VAL A 50 -14.28 17.03 8.13
CA VAL A 50 -13.06 17.00 8.95
C VAL A 50 -12.47 18.40 9.15
N GLN A 51 -12.45 19.22 8.09
CA GLN A 51 -12.01 20.62 8.18
C GLN A 51 -12.89 21.44 9.12
N LEU A 52 -14.21 21.30 9.07
CA LEU A 52 -15.13 21.98 9.98
C LEU A 52 -14.88 21.60 11.44
N ILE A 53 -14.68 20.30 11.71
CA ILE A 53 -14.35 19.81 13.06
C ILE A 53 -13.05 20.43 13.56
N LEU A 54 -12.00 20.49 12.70
CA LEU A 54 -10.72 21.11 13.03
C LEU A 54 -10.85 22.62 13.27
N SER A 55 -11.63 23.31 12.43
CA SER A 55 -11.91 24.75 12.60
C SER A 55 -12.67 25.05 13.89
N ALA A 56 -13.59 24.18 14.29
CA ALA A 56 -14.26 24.29 15.59
C ALA A 56 -13.31 24.04 16.77
N LEU A 57 -12.32 23.16 16.61
CA LEU A 57 -11.31 22.86 17.62
C LEU A 57 -10.27 23.96 17.79
N LEU A 58 -9.98 24.75 16.75
CA LEU A 58 -9.08 25.91 16.83
C LEU A 58 -9.48 26.89 17.93
N ARG A 59 -10.79 26.99 18.25
CA ARG A 59 -11.33 27.89 19.28
C ARG A 59 -11.28 27.31 20.70
N LYS A 60 -10.89 26.04 20.86
CA LYS A 60 -10.88 25.34 22.16
C LYS A 60 -9.46 25.27 22.74
N SER A 61 -9.37 24.90 24.03
CA SER A 61 -8.10 24.78 24.75
C SER A 61 -7.14 23.76 24.12
N GLU A 62 -5.84 24.00 24.23
CA GLU A 62 -4.81 23.13 23.63
C GLU A 62 -4.88 21.67 24.11
N ALA A 63 -5.25 21.43 25.38
CA ALA A 63 -5.40 20.08 25.92
C ALA A 63 -6.48 19.29 25.15
N LEU A 64 -7.62 19.92 24.88
CA LEU A 64 -8.72 19.32 24.14
C LEU A 64 -8.38 19.14 22.65
N GLN A 65 -7.60 20.08 22.08
CA GLN A 65 -7.09 19.94 20.71
C GLN A 65 -6.23 18.68 20.58
N LYS A 66 -5.34 18.41 21.54
CA LYS A 66 -4.46 17.23 21.55
C LYS A 66 -5.22 15.91 21.71
N GLU A 67 -6.31 15.88 22.47
CA GLU A 67 -7.10 14.66 22.62
C GLU A 67 -7.87 14.34 21.32
N ARG A 68 -8.50 15.35 20.72
CA ARG A 68 -9.40 15.17 19.57
C ARG A 68 -8.67 15.05 18.23
N CYS A 69 -7.49 15.67 18.07
CA CYS A 69 -6.75 15.61 16.80
C CYS A 69 -6.23 14.21 16.45
N ALA A 70 -6.02 13.32 17.44
CA ALA A 70 -5.65 11.93 17.18
C ALA A 70 -6.76 11.18 16.42
N PHE A 71 -8.01 11.30 16.90
CA PHE A 71 -9.18 10.71 16.25
C PHE A 71 -9.40 11.28 14.84
N ILE A 72 -9.17 12.58 14.66
CA ILE A 72 -9.30 13.24 13.36
C ILE A 72 -8.30 12.71 12.33
N GLY A 73 -7.07 12.40 12.76
CA GLY A 73 -6.09 11.77 11.86
C GLY A 73 -6.59 10.44 11.28
N PHE A 74 -7.23 9.60 12.10
CA PHE A 74 -7.88 8.36 11.66
C PHE A 74 -9.08 8.61 10.76
N LEU A 75 -9.91 9.60 11.09
CA LEU A 75 -11.07 9.98 10.27
C LEU A 75 -10.64 10.45 8.87
N LEU A 76 -9.46 11.08 8.76
CA LEU A 76 -8.86 11.49 7.48
C LEU A 76 -8.41 10.32 6.59
N ALA A 77 -8.17 9.13 7.17
CA ALA A 77 -7.79 7.95 6.39
C ALA A 77 -8.96 7.43 5.54
N VAL A 78 -10.20 7.65 5.98
CA VAL A 78 -11.41 7.18 5.29
C VAL A 78 -11.54 7.78 3.88
N PRO A 79 -11.54 9.11 3.68
CA PRO A 79 -11.62 9.68 2.33
C PRO A 79 -10.38 9.37 1.48
N ALA A 80 -9.20 9.19 2.08
CA ALA A 80 -7.99 8.79 1.36
C ALA A 80 -8.06 7.34 0.83
N LEU A 81 -8.59 6.41 1.62
CA LEU A 81 -8.87 5.05 1.16
C LEU A 81 -9.99 5.04 0.10
N GLY A 82 -10.98 5.92 0.25
CA GLY A 82 -12.02 6.16 -0.75
C GLY A 82 -11.45 6.57 -2.11
N THR A 83 -10.55 7.55 -2.17
CA THR A 83 -9.93 7.98 -3.43
C THR A 83 -9.05 6.89 -4.05
N ILE A 84 -8.32 6.10 -3.25
CA ILE A 84 -7.57 4.93 -3.74
C ILE A 84 -8.52 3.89 -4.35
N ALA A 85 -9.63 3.58 -3.67
CA ALA A 85 -10.63 2.64 -4.15
C ALA A 85 -11.28 3.13 -5.44
N VAL A 86 -11.59 4.42 -5.56
CA VAL A 86 -12.13 5.03 -6.79
C VAL A 86 -11.12 4.95 -7.94
N GLY A 87 -9.83 5.21 -7.69
CA GLY A 87 -8.78 5.03 -8.71
C GLY A 87 -8.66 3.58 -9.19
N ALA A 88 -8.72 2.62 -8.27
CA ALA A 88 -8.70 1.19 -8.62
C ALA A 88 -9.96 0.75 -9.40
N LEU A 89 -11.14 1.26 -9.02
CA LEU A 89 -12.40 0.97 -9.71
C LEU A 89 -12.48 1.66 -11.08
N PHE A 90 -11.83 2.81 -11.25
CA PHE A 90 -11.76 3.52 -12.52
C PHE A 90 -10.97 2.73 -13.57
N LEU A 91 -9.91 2.02 -13.16
CA LEU A 91 -9.17 1.11 -14.04
C LEU A 91 -10.06 -0.04 -14.58
N LEU A 92 -11.22 -0.29 -13.97
CA LEU A 92 -12.12 -1.38 -14.35
C LEU A 92 -13.32 -0.92 -15.19
N ARG A 93 -13.63 0.40 -15.27
CA ARG A 93 -14.82 0.88 -16.00
C ARG A 93 -14.67 2.34 -16.43
N ARG A 94 -14.87 2.60 -17.73
CA ARG A 94 -14.79 3.95 -18.31
C ARG A 94 -16.00 4.80 -17.90
N PRO A 95 -15.82 6.03 -17.42
CA PRO A 95 -16.88 7.02 -17.34
C PRO A 95 -16.89 7.97 -18.54
N SER A 96 -18.06 8.51 -18.85
CA SER A 96 -18.27 9.60 -19.78
C SER A 96 -18.70 10.84 -18.98
N GLY A 97 -17.98 11.96 -19.10
CA GLY A 97 -18.27 13.13 -18.26
C GLY A 97 -17.86 14.48 -18.90
N PRO A 98 -18.70 15.53 -18.78
CA PRO A 98 -18.52 16.82 -19.45
C PRO A 98 -17.52 17.78 -18.75
N ALA A 99 -16.91 18.68 -19.53
CA ALA A 99 -15.91 19.69 -19.13
C ALA A 99 -16.32 20.60 -17.95
N LEU A 100 -17.62 20.81 -17.71
CA LEU A 100 -18.15 21.58 -16.57
C LEU A 100 -17.68 21.03 -15.21
N MET A 101 -17.46 19.72 -15.10
CA MET A 101 -16.98 19.08 -13.88
C MET A 101 -15.52 19.44 -13.56
N ALA A 102 -14.68 19.59 -14.59
CA ALA A 102 -13.30 20.05 -14.43
C ALA A 102 -13.24 21.49 -13.92
N CYS A 103 -14.13 22.38 -14.41
CA CYS A 103 -14.21 23.75 -13.93
C CYS A 103 -14.59 23.82 -12.44
N ALA A 104 -15.59 23.03 -12.01
CA ALA A 104 -16.00 22.98 -10.61
C ALA A 104 -14.92 22.35 -9.70
N ALA A 105 -14.20 21.32 -10.18
CA ALA A 105 -13.05 20.75 -9.47
C ALA A 105 -11.89 21.74 -9.32
N ALA A 106 -11.57 22.48 -10.39
CA ALA A 106 -10.56 23.53 -10.37
C ALA A 106 -10.94 24.64 -9.39
N ALA A 107 -12.22 25.05 -9.35
CA ALA A 107 -12.71 26.01 -8.37
C ALA A 107 -12.51 25.52 -6.92
N LEU A 108 -12.87 24.26 -6.62
CA LEU A 108 -12.61 23.65 -5.31
C LEU A 108 -11.12 23.63 -4.95
N PHE A 109 -10.25 23.31 -5.92
CA PHE A 109 -8.80 23.31 -5.73
C PHE A 109 -8.26 24.70 -5.39
N VAL A 110 -8.71 25.74 -6.10
CA VAL A 110 -8.35 27.13 -5.82
C VAL A 110 -8.84 27.56 -4.44
N CYS A 111 -10.06 27.20 -4.04
CA CYS A 111 -10.58 27.48 -2.70
C CYS A 111 -9.68 26.87 -1.61
N LEU A 112 -9.25 25.61 -1.79
CA LEU A 112 -8.35 24.92 -0.84
C LEU A 112 -6.96 25.57 -0.79
N LEU A 113 -6.40 26.00 -1.93
CA LEU A 113 -5.13 26.74 -1.99
C LEU A 113 -5.21 28.06 -1.22
N LEU A 114 -6.27 28.85 -1.45
CA LEU A 114 -6.46 30.13 -0.78
C LEU A 114 -6.57 29.95 0.73
N GLN A 115 -7.25 28.89 1.18
CA GLN A 115 -7.36 28.56 2.60
C GLN A 115 -6.00 28.14 3.19
N MET A 116 -5.22 27.34 2.48
CA MET A 116 -3.88 26.94 2.89
C MET A 116 -2.94 28.15 3.04
N ILE A 117 -2.99 29.09 2.09
CA ILE A 117 -2.23 30.34 2.14
C ILE A 117 -2.67 31.19 3.34
N SER A 118 -3.97 31.27 3.61
CA SER A 118 -4.50 32.03 4.74
C SER A 118 -4.07 31.49 6.10
N LEU A 119 -3.82 30.17 6.20
CA LEU A 119 -3.39 29.50 7.44
C LEU A 119 -1.86 29.45 7.60
N ARG A 120 -1.08 30.02 6.68
CA ARG A 120 0.39 29.95 6.69
C ARG A 120 1.02 30.54 7.96
N GLY A 121 0.36 31.53 8.57
CA GLY A 121 0.81 32.20 9.78
C GLY A 121 0.46 31.51 11.10
N ASP A 122 -0.41 30.48 11.10
CA ASP A 122 -0.87 29.86 12.34
C ASP A 122 0.08 28.72 12.78
N GLY A 123 0.80 28.98 13.87
CA GLY A 123 1.77 28.06 14.48
C GLY A 123 1.16 27.01 15.41
N SER A 124 -0.14 27.12 15.74
CA SER A 124 -0.83 26.24 16.69
C SER A 124 -0.87 24.78 16.20
N PRO A 125 -1.01 23.79 17.11
CA PRO A 125 -1.12 22.37 16.74
C PRO A 125 -2.31 22.13 15.79
N ALA A 126 -3.47 22.72 16.08
CA ALA A 126 -4.65 22.63 15.23
C ALA A 126 -4.44 23.32 13.88
N GLY A 127 -3.78 24.48 13.83
CA GLY A 127 -3.46 25.18 12.58
C GLY A 127 -2.50 24.39 11.68
N ARG A 128 -1.52 23.69 12.26
CA ARG A 128 -0.65 22.75 11.51
C ARG A 128 -1.43 21.54 11.00
N PHE A 129 -2.31 20.96 11.82
CA PHE A 129 -3.16 19.83 11.43
C PHE A 129 -4.13 20.20 10.32
N LEU A 130 -4.72 21.40 10.40
CA LEU A 130 -5.62 21.93 9.38
C LEU A 130 -4.89 22.16 8.05
N ARG A 131 -3.66 22.70 8.06
CA ARG A 131 -2.85 22.85 6.84
C ARG A 131 -2.55 21.52 6.15
N LEU A 132 -2.18 20.50 6.93
CA LEU A 132 -1.93 19.15 6.40
C LEU A 132 -3.22 18.50 5.88
N THR A 133 -4.32 18.65 6.60
CA THR A 133 -5.66 18.22 6.19
C THR A 133 -6.08 18.87 4.86
N LEU A 134 -5.79 20.17 4.70
CA LEU A 134 -6.05 20.89 3.45
C LEU A 134 -5.23 20.33 2.31
N GLY A 135 -3.94 20.05 2.53
CA GLY A 135 -3.08 19.38 1.55
C GLY A 135 -3.61 18.03 1.12
N ALA A 136 -4.07 17.20 2.07
CA ALA A 136 -4.70 15.92 1.76
C ALA A 136 -6.03 16.10 1.00
N ALA A 137 -6.84 17.09 1.36
CA ALA A 137 -8.11 17.38 0.71
C ALA A 137 -7.96 17.80 -0.76
N MET A 138 -6.79 18.33 -1.17
CA MET A 138 -6.51 18.66 -2.58
C MET A 138 -6.46 17.42 -3.48
N SER A 139 -6.23 16.23 -2.92
CA SER A 139 -6.20 14.98 -3.68
C SER A 139 -7.51 14.71 -4.42
N SER A 140 -8.65 15.04 -3.80
CA SER A 140 -9.98 14.76 -4.35
C SER A 140 -10.33 15.63 -5.58
N PRO A 141 -10.24 16.97 -5.55
CA PRO A 141 -10.49 17.78 -6.74
C PRO A 141 -9.44 17.53 -7.83
N LEU A 142 -8.17 17.29 -7.49
CA LEU A 142 -7.16 16.90 -8.49
C LEU A 142 -7.53 15.58 -9.18
N SER A 143 -8.02 14.60 -8.42
CA SER A 143 -8.51 13.33 -8.96
C SER A 143 -9.70 13.55 -9.89
N LEU A 144 -10.65 14.41 -9.52
CA LEU A 144 -11.82 14.72 -10.34
C LEU A 144 -11.44 15.47 -11.63
N THR A 145 -10.47 16.38 -11.56
CA THR A 145 -9.94 17.06 -12.76
C THR A 145 -9.26 16.08 -13.70
N MET A 146 -8.45 15.14 -13.18
CA MET A 146 -7.81 14.11 -14.02
C MET A 146 -8.83 13.16 -14.65
N LEU A 147 -9.88 12.81 -13.90
CA LEU A 147 -11.00 11.99 -14.39
C LEU A 147 -11.67 12.62 -15.61
N VAL A 148 -11.88 13.94 -15.58
CA VAL A 148 -12.59 14.69 -16.62
C VAL A 148 -11.69 15.00 -17.82
N LEU A 149 -10.43 15.37 -17.58
CA LEU A 149 -9.50 15.73 -18.66
C LEU A 149 -9.03 14.54 -19.48
N TYR A 150 -8.87 13.35 -18.87
CA TYR A 150 -8.25 12.20 -19.50
C TYR A 150 -9.18 10.99 -19.64
N GLY A 151 -10.43 11.06 -19.16
CA GLY A 151 -11.35 9.94 -19.19
C GLY A 151 -11.98 9.65 -20.56
N ALA A 152 -11.84 10.54 -21.54
CA ALA A 152 -12.69 10.55 -22.74
C ALA A 152 -11.99 10.12 -24.05
N GLU A 153 -10.67 10.16 -24.16
CA GLU A 153 -10.03 10.14 -25.49
C GLU A 153 -9.44 8.78 -25.91
N THR A 154 -8.72 8.07 -25.04
CA THR A 154 -8.02 6.81 -25.41
C THR A 154 -7.89 5.82 -24.24
N GLU A 155 -7.58 4.55 -24.51
CA GLU A 155 -7.32 3.56 -23.44
C GLU A 155 -6.12 3.92 -22.57
N ASP A 156 -5.06 4.44 -23.19
CA ASP A 156 -3.84 4.83 -22.48
C ASP A 156 -4.09 6.02 -21.54
N THR A 157 -4.93 6.97 -21.94
CA THR A 157 -5.28 8.15 -21.12
C THR A 157 -6.19 7.77 -19.95
N ALA A 158 -7.06 6.78 -20.12
CA ALA A 158 -7.82 6.19 -19.02
C ALA A 158 -6.91 5.44 -18.02
N ALA A 159 -5.94 4.65 -18.50
CA ALA A 159 -4.99 3.99 -17.60
C ALA A 159 -4.17 5.01 -16.79
N LEU A 160 -3.66 6.06 -17.46
CA LEU A 160 -2.88 7.12 -16.83
C LEU A 160 -3.68 7.88 -15.76
N SER A 161 -4.95 8.23 -16.05
CA SER A 161 -5.81 8.91 -15.08
C SER A 161 -6.12 8.04 -13.86
N GLY A 162 -6.39 6.74 -14.05
CA GLY A 162 -6.55 5.81 -12.92
C GLY A 162 -5.31 5.75 -12.01
N VAL A 163 -4.12 5.69 -12.61
CA VAL A 163 -2.84 5.72 -11.87
C VAL A 163 -2.65 7.03 -11.12
N LEU A 164 -2.92 8.17 -11.74
CA LEU A 164 -2.80 9.49 -11.11
C LEU A 164 -3.77 9.66 -9.94
N ILE A 165 -5.03 9.24 -10.10
CA ILE A 165 -6.03 9.24 -9.02
C ILE A 165 -5.53 8.38 -7.84
N GLY A 166 -5.01 7.19 -8.13
CA GLY A 166 -4.40 6.31 -7.12
C GLY A 166 -3.23 6.98 -6.40
N LEU A 167 -2.33 7.65 -7.14
CA LEU A 167 -1.19 8.38 -6.57
C LEU A 167 -1.63 9.53 -5.65
N PHE A 168 -2.65 10.30 -6.03
CA PHE A 168 -3.20 11.34 -5.17
C PHE A 168 -3.83 10.77 -3.90
N GLY A 169 -4.52 9.64 -3.99
CA GLY A 169 -5.05 8.93 -2.82
C GLY A 169 -3.95 8.42 -1.89
N VAL A 170 -2.86 7.85 -2.44
CA VAL A 170 -1.68 7.45 -1.65
C VAL A 170 -1.03 8.66 -0.97
N GLY A 171 -0.91 9.79 -1.67
CA GLY A 171 -0.42 11.04 -1.08
C GLY A 171 -1.26 11.49 0.11
N ALA A 172 -2.58 11.50 -0.03
CA ALA A 172 -3.50 11.83 1.06
C ALA A 172 -3.40 10.85 2.24
N LEU A 173 -3.24 9.55 1.96
CA LEU A 173 -3.07 8.52 2.98
C LEU A 173 -1.75 8.71 3.76
N LEU A 174 -0.66 9.05 3.08
CA LEU A 174 0.62 9.36 3.72
C LEU A 174 0.52 10.58 4.64
N VAL A 175 -0.22 11.61 4.23
CA VAL A 175 -0.49 12.79 5.06
C VAL A 175 -1.33 12.41 6.29
N SER A 176 -2.39 11.62 6.12
CA SER A 176 -3.20 11.09 7.23
C SER A 176 -2.34 10.27 8.21
N ALA A 177 -1.52 9.34 7.70
CA ALA A 177 -0.62 8.54 8.52
C ALA A 177 0.38 9.41 9.30
N THR A 178 0.89 10.47 8.68
CA THR A 178 1.79 11.43 9.33
C THR A 178 1.06 12.19 10.45
N LEU A 179 -0.18 12.60 10.24
CA LEU A 179 -1.00 13.28 11.25
C LEU A 179 -1.28 12.39 12.46
N VAL A 180 -1.66 11.14 12.22
CA VAL A 180 -1.85 10.13 13.27
C VAL A 180 -0.55 9.95 14.06
N LEU A 181 0.58 9.82 13.37
CA LEU A 181 1.88 9.61 13.99
C LEU A 181 2.34 10.80 14.83
N VAL A 182 2.09 12.04 14.36
CA VAL A 182 2.35 13.27 15.11
C VAL A 182 1.45 13.36 16.35
N ALA A 183 0.18 12.99 16.23
CA ALA A 183 -0.74 12.98 17.36
C ALA A 183 -0.29 11.99 18.46
N PHE A 184 0.12 10.78 18.08
CA PHE A 184 0.63 9.78 19.02
C PHE A 184 1.99 10.14 19.63
N CYS A 185 2.83 10.92 18.94
CA CYS A 185 4.15 11.33 19.44
C CYS A 185 4.12 12.66 20.22
N GLY A 186 2.96 13.08 20.73
CA GLY A 186 2.84 14.26 21.57
C GLY A 186 3.00 15.58 20.81
N TYR A 187 2.57 15.63 19.55
CA TYR A 187 2.52 16.86 18.73
C TYR A 187 3.87 17.51 18.46
N ARG A 188 4.94 16.72 18.49
CA ARG A 188 6.28 17.15 18.05
C ARG A 188 6.37 17.25 16.53
N SER A 189 7.40 17.90 16.02
CA SER A 189 7.64 18.04 14.57
C SER A 189 7.50 16.70 13.84
N ALA A 190 7.02 16.68 12.59
CA ALA A 190 6.84 15.46 11.81
C ALA A 190 8.13 14.64 11.73
N ARG A 191 9.30 15.29 11.59
CA ARG A 191 10.61 14.61 11.59
C ARG A 191 10.91 13.95 12.92
N GLU A 192 10.63 14.63 14.02
CA GLU A 192 10.86 14.09 15.37
C GLU A 192 9.90 12.96 15.67
N SER A 193 8.62 13.09 15.30
CA SER A 193 7.62 12.04 15.45
C SER A 193 8.01 10.80 14.64
N VAL A 194 8.52 10.95 13.42
CA VAL A 194 9.05 9.83 12.62
C VAL A 194 10.27 9.20 13.27
N ARG A 195 11.19 9.99 13.86
CA ARG A 195 12.35 9.45 14.59
C ARG A 195 11.92 8.71 15.86
N LEU A 196 11.01 9.28 16.64
CA LEU A 196 10.51 8.73 17.89
C LEU A 196 9.68 7.47 17.64
N ALA A 197 8.86 7.48 16.59
CA ALA A 197 8.19 6.29 16.08
C ALA A 197 9.22 5.26 15.62
N ALA A 198 10.22 5.64 14.83
CA ALA A 198 11.28 4.72 14.39
C ALA A 198 12.06 4.11 15.58
N ASP A 199 12.26 4.86 16.66
CA ASP A 199 12.92 4.38 17.88
C ASP A 199 11.99 3.51 18.73
N LEU A 200 10.70 3.85 18.83
CA LEU A 200 9.67 2.96 19.39
C LEU A 200 9.54 1.67 18.57
N PHE A 201 9.60 1.75 17.24
CA PHE A 201 9.62 0.62 16.32
C PHE A 201 10.90 -0.22 16.50
N ARG A 202 12.05 0.41 16.80
CA ARG A 202 13.28 -0.32 17.14
C ARG A 202 13.16 -1.01 18.50
N ARG A 203 12.56 -0.38 19.51
CA ARG A 203 12.40 -0.93 20.86
C ARG A 203 11.34 -2.04 20.93
N LYS A 204 10.22 -1.92 20.21
CA LYS A 204 9.15 -2.94 20.11
C LYS A 204 9.32 -3.86 18.90
N LYS A 205 10.57 -4.25 18.60
CA LYS A 205 10.94 -5.08 17.44
C LYS A 205 10.06 -6.33 17.30
N LEU A 206 9.75 -7.00 18.42
CA LEU A 206 8.91 -8.20 18.48
C LEU A 206 7.44 -7.97 18.09
N VAL A 207 6.85 -6.82 18.45
CA VAL A 207 5.45 -6.50 18.09
C VAL A 207 5.34 -6.22 16.60
N PHE A 208 6.33 -5.55 16.02
CA PHE A 208 6.37 -5.31 14.58
C PHE A 208 6.61 -6.60 13.80
N THR A 209 7.47 -7.49 14.28
CA THR A 209 7.64 -8.81 13.67
C THR A 209 6.32 -9.60 13.69
N ARG A 210 5.54 -9.54 14.78
CA ARG A 210 4.19 -10.13 14.84
C ARG A 210 3.19 -9.48 13.86
N LEU A 211 3.19 -8.16 13.75
CA LEU A 211 2.37 -7.42 12.77
C LEU A 211 2.75 -7.75 11.32
N SER A 212 4.05 -7.91 11.04
CA SER A 212 4.53 -8.35 9.73
C SER A 212 4.10 -9.78 9.41
N ILE A 213 4.11 -10.68 10.40
CA ILE A 213 3.56 -12.04 10.24
C ILE A 213 2.05 -12.00 10.01
N MET A 214 1.30 -11.17 10.74
CA MET A 214 -0.16 -11.01 10.51
C MET A 214 -0.46 -10.46 9.12
N LYS A 215 0.30 -9.46 8.66
CA LYS A 215 0.19 -8.92 7.29
C LYS A 215 0.44 -10.02 6.26
N ASP A 216 1.49 -10.81 6.43
CA ASP A 216 1.82 -11.91 5.52
C ASP A 216 0.74 -13.00 5.55
N GLY A 217 0.20 -13.33 6.73
CA GLY A 217 -0.91 -14.27 6.89
C GLY A 217 -2.19 -13.80 6.20
N PHE A 218 -2.55 -12.52 6.35
CA PHE A 218 -3.70 -11.92 5.68
C PHE A 218 -3.53 -11.90 4.16
N LEU A 219 -2.30 -11.64 3.68
CA LEU A 219 -1.96 -11.69 2.26
C LEU A 219 -2.05 -13.11 1.68
N VAL A 220 -1.56 -14.11 2.39
CA VAL A 220 -1.69 -15.52 2.00
C VAL A 220 -3.16 -15.91 1.95
N ALA A 221 -3.95 -15.53 2.96
CA ALA A 221 -5.39 -15.79 2.99
C ALA A 221 -6.11 -15.11 1.80
N GLY A 222 -5.77 -13.86 1.48
CA GLY A 222 -6.31 -13.14 0.33
C GLY A 222 -5.94 -13.81 -1.00
N LYS A 223 -4.67 -14.19 -1.19
CA LYS A 223 -4.22 -14.92 -2.40
C LYS A 223 -4.88 -16.29 -2.52
N ALA A 224 -5.04 -17.02 -1.40
CA ALA A 224 -5.71 -18.32 -1.38
C ALA A 224 -7.20 -18.20 -1.70
N ALA A 225 -7.90 -17.21 -1.14
CA ALA A 225 -9.30 -16.94 -1.46
C ALA A 225 -9.49 -16.59 -2.94
N LEU A 226 -8.64 -15.70 -3.48
CA LEU A 226 -8.65 -15.37 -4.91
C LEU A 226 -8.32 -16.58 -5.78
N SER A 227 -7.40 -17.45 -5.36
CA SER A 227 -7.06 -18.68 -6.09
C SER A 227 -8.21 -19.69 -6.12
N LEU A 228 -8.96 -19.81 -5.02
CA LEU A 228 -10.14 -20.68 -4.97
C LEU A 228 -11.26 -20.15 -5.85
N LEU A 229 -11.43 -18.83 -5.89
CA LEU A 229 -12.43 -18.17 -6.73
C LEU A 229 -12.07 -18.19 -8.23
N SER A 230 -10.79 -18.11 -8.59
CA SER A 230 -10.38 -18.03 -10.00
C SER A 230 -10.16 -19.39 -10.68
N MET A 231 -10.26 -20.52 -9.96
CA MET A 231 -9.98 -21.89 -10.46
C MET A 231 -8.67 -22.04 -11.25
N SER A 232 -7.69 -21.14 -11.05
CA SER A 232 -6.44 -21.14 -11.82
C SER A 232 -5.34 -21.91 -11.11
N PHE A 233 -4.79 -22.91 -11.81
CA PHE A 233 -3.70 -23.75 -11.28
C PHE A 233 -2.42 -22.95 -10.99
N PHE A 234 -2.18 -21.87 -11.74
CA PHE A 234 -1.08 -20.92 -11.51
C PHE A 234 -1.23 -20.18 -10.18
N MET A 235 -2.43 -19.65 -9.91
CA MET A 235 -2.73 -18.95 -8.67
C MET A 235 -2.62 -19.89 -7.47
N CYS A 236 -2.99 -21.16 -7.64
CA CYS A 236 -2.87 -22.18 -6.60
C CYS A 236 -1.41 -22.46 -6.25
N ALA A 237 -0.54 -22.68 -7.24
CA ALA A 237 0.89 -22.89 -7.01
C ALA A 237 1.57 -21.67 -6.34
N SER A 238 1.21 -20.46 -6.77
CA SER A 238 1.68 -19.20 -6.18
C SER A 238 1.18 -19.01 -4.73
N ALA A 239 -0.08 -19.38 -4.46
CA ALA A 239 -0.66 -19.35 -3.13
C ALA A 239 0.00 -20.36 -2.19
N LEU A 240 0.24 -21.59 -2.65
CA LEU A 240 0.96 -22.63 -1.90
C LEU A 240 2.39 -22.20 -1.56
N TYR A 241 3.11 -21.61 -2.52
CA TYR A 241 4.43 -21.06 -2.26
C TYR A 241 4.39 -19.95 -1.21
N SER A 242 3.46 -19.00 -1.37
CA SER A 242 3.29 -17.89 -0.42
C SER A 242 2.94 -18.40 0.98
N ALA A 243 2.09 -19.42 1.09
CA ALA A 243 1.76 -20.09 2.35
C ALA A 243 2.99 -20.75 2.98
N GLY A 244 3.80 -21.44 2.18
CA GLY A 244 5.08 -22.00 2.61
C GLY A 244 6.01 -20.95 3.20
N MET A 245 6.19 -19.80 2.51
CA MET A 245 6.99 -18.69 3.03
C MET A 245 6.40 -18.12 4.34
N GLY A 246 5.08 -18.03 4.45
CA GLY A 246 4.38 -17.63 5.67
C GLY A 246 4.66 -18.57 6.85
N VAL A 247 4.55 -19.89 6.64
CA VAL A 247 4.89 -20.92 7.64
C VAL A 247 6.36 -20.83 8.03
N ALA A 248 7.26 -20.65 7.04
CA ALA A 248 8.68 -20.49 7.30
C ALA A 248 8.98 -19.25 8.16
N ARG A 249 8.35 -18.09 7.89
CA ARG A 249 8.49 -16.89 8.73
C ARG A 249 7.95 -17.11 10.14
N PHE A 250 6.79 -17.77 10.26
CA PHE A 250 6.22 -18.08 11.57
C PHE A 250 7.15 -18.95 12.42
N VAL A 251 7.73 -19.99 11.82
CA VAL A 251 8.74 -20.85 12.49
C VAL A 251 9.98 -20.03 12.85
N ALA A 252 10.49 -19.19 11.93
CA ALA A 252 11.66 -18.36 12.17
C ALA A 252 11.48 -17.42 13.38
N VAL A 253 10.32 -16.79 13.52
CA VAL A 253 10.06 -15.85 14.63
C VAL A 253 9.89 -16.58 15.96
N ARG A 254 9.31 -17.79 15.97
CA ARG A 254 9.26 -18.63 17.17
C ARG A 254 10.66 -19.08 17.63
N MET A 255 11.70 -18.98 16.80
CA MET A 255 13.07 -19.31 17.20
C MET A 255 13.65 -18.34 18.23
N HIS A 256 13.21 -17.07 18.28
CA HIS A 256 13.75 -16.07 19.20
C HIS A 256 13.59 -16.48 20.68
N ALA A 257 12.55 -17.24 21.01
CA ALA A 257 12.24 -17.69 22.37
C ALA A 257 12.72 -19.11 22.68
N GLN A 258 13.44 -19.76 21.75
CA GLN A 258 13.87 -21.15 21.88
C GLN A 258 15.35 -21.26 22.25
N ASP A 259 15.70 -22.33 22.95
CA ASP A 259 17.10 -22.70 23.19
C ASP A 259 17.84 -22.96 21.88
N ARG A 260 19.15 -22.69 21.87
CA ARG A 260 20.02 -22.81 20.69
C ARG A 260 19.91 -24.16 19.96
N GLY A 261 19.68 -25.26 20.70
CA GLY A 261 19.48 -26.60 20.13
C GLY A 261 18.15 -26.76 19.39
N ARG A 262 17.05 -26.19 19.93
CA ARG A 262 15.74 -26.13 19.27
C ARG A 262 15.76 -25.12 18.12
N GLN A 263 16.48 -24.02 18.25
CA GLN A 263 16.71 -23.05 17.15
C GLN A 263 17.33 -23.71 15.93
N LEU A 264 18.34 -24.60 16.09
CA LEU A 264 18.93 -25.31 14.96
C LEU A 264 17.93 -26.24 14.25
N LYS A 265 17.09 -26.95 15.01
CA LYS A 265 16.03 -27.82 14.45
C LYS A 265 15.00 -26.98 13.68
N SER A 266 14.56 -25.87 14.27
CA SER A 266 13.63 -24.93 13.63
C SER A 266 14.24 -24.27 12.38
N TYR A 267 15.52 -23.90 12.41
CA TYR A 267 16.26 -23.37 11.26
C TYR A 267 16.30 -24.37 10.09
N ARG A 268 16.53 -25.65 10.40
CA ARG A 268 16.46 -26.73 9.40
C ARG A 268 15.05 -26.90 8.83
N ARG A 269 14.01 -26.82 9.68
CA ARG A 269 12.61 -26.86 9.22
C ARG A 269 12.31 -25.71 8.26
N VAL A 270 12.80 -24.50 8.55
CA VAL A 270 12.67 -23.36 7.63
C VAL A 270 13.28 -23.68 6.26
N GLY A 271 14.51 -24.19 6.24
CA GLY A 271 15.16 -24.61 4.98
C GLY A 271 14.38 -25.69 4.24
N GLY A 272 13.82 -26.67 4.96
CA GLY A 272 12.96 -27.71 4.39
C GLY A 272 11.67 -27.17 3.79
N VAL A 273 10.99 -26.24 4.46
CA VAL A 273 9.77 -25.59 3.94
C VAL A 273 10.09 -24.81 2.67
N ILE A 274 11.18 -24.03 2.66
CA ILE A 274 11.61 -23.30 1.45
C ILE A 274 11.85 -24.28 0.31
N LEU A 275 12.63 -25.33 0.56
CA LEU A 275 12.97 -26.34 -0.45
C LEU A 275 11.71 -26.99 -1.04
N VAL A 276 10.81 -27.49 -0.20
CA VAL A 276 9.58 -28.17 -0.66
C VAL A 276 8.68 -27.21 -1.44
N SER A 277 8.45 -26.00 -0.93
CA SER A 277 7.64 -25.00 -1.64
C SER A 277 8.25 -24.61 -3.00
N SER A 278 9.56 -24.44 -3.07
CA SER A 278 10.26 -24.15 -4.32
C SER A 278 10.21 -25.31 -5.30
N LEU A 279 10.38 -26.56 -4.85
CA LEU A 279 10.27 -27.74 -5.71
C LEU A 279 8.84 -27.90 -6.25
N CYS A 280 7.81 -27.71 -5.42
CA CYS A 280 6.41 -27.71 -5.89
C CYS A 280 6.19 -26.64 -6.98
N TYR A 281 6.79 -25.46 -6.82
CA TYR A 281 6.72 -24.41 -7.84
C TYR A 281 7.47 -24.75 -9.13
N VAL A 282 8.64 -25.39 -9.03
CA VAL A 282 9.41 -25.87 -10.20
C VAL A 282 8.63 -26.94 -10.97
N VAL A 283 8.02 -27.91 -10.26
CA VAL A 283 7.15 -28.92 -10.88
C VAL A 283 6.00 -28.25 -11.60
N TYR A 284 5.36 -27.25 -10.98
CA TYR A 284 4.34 -26.43 -11.64
C TYR A 284 4.89 -25.74 -12.91
N ALA A 285 6.01 -25.04 -12.82
CA ALA A 285 6.61 -24.33 -13.95
C ALA A 285 7.00 -25.29 -15.08
N SER A 286 7.43 -26.51 -14.74
CA SER A 286 7.78 -27.53 -15.74
C SER A 286 6.55 -28.00 -16.55
N ARG A 287 5.35 -27.98 -15.96
CA ARG A 287 4.10 -28.33 -16.67
C ARG A 287 3.82 -27.37 -17.84
N LEU A 288 4.25 -26.11 -17.78
CA LEU A 288 4.06 -25.17 -18.90
C LEU A 288 4.81 -25.63 -20.16
N PHE A 289 5.90 -26.41 -20.05
CA PHE A 289 6.56 -27.00 -21.21
C PHE A 289 5.69 -28.04 -21.93
N SER A 290 4.77 -28.69 -21.23
CA SER A 290 3.90 -29.75 -21.78
C SER A 290 2.58 -29.21 -22.36
N GLY A 291 2.54 -27.93 -22.77
CA GLY A 291 1.36 -27.31 -23.42
C GLY A 291 0.39 -26.62 -22.47
N GLY A 292 0.81 -26.33 -21.22
CA GLY A 292 0.03 -25.48 -20.32
C GLY A 292 0.06 -24.02 -20.77
N LYS A 293 -1.09 -23.43 -21.12
CA LYS A 293 -1.19 -22.02 -21.48
C LYS A 293 -1.21 -21.13 -20.25
N THR A 294 -0.42 -20.06 -20.23
CA THR A 294 -0.61 -18.97 -19.26
C THR A 294 -1.89 -18.21 -19.56
N ALA A 295 -2.74 -18.02 -18.54
CA ALA A 295 -3.97 -17.26 -18.70
C ALA A 295 -3.64 -15.81 -19.12
N PRO A 296 -4.24 -15.29 -20.19
CA PRO A 296 -4.05 -13.89 -20.57
C PRO A 296 -4.67 -13.01 -19.49
N TYR A 297 -3.89 -12.08 -18.94
CA TYR A 297 -4.40 -11.07 -18.02
C TYR A 297 -4.71 -9.80 -18.82
N PRO A 298 -5.88 -9.17 -18.62
CA PRO A 298 -6.11 -7.81 -19.05
C PRO A 298 -4.98 -6.92 -18.55
N MET A 299 -4.50 -5.99 -19.38
CA MET A 299 -3.34 -5.13 -19.09
C MET A 299 -3.43 -4.47 -17.71
N GLN A 300 -4.62 -4.02 -17.30
CA GLN A 300 -4.86 -3.39 -16.01
C GLN A 300 -4.59 -4.35 -14.84
N ILE A 301 -5.01 -5.61 -14.96
CA ILE A 301 -4.78 -6.65 -13.94
C ILE A 301 -3.31 -7.05 -13.92
N GLY A 302 -2.68 -7.19 -15.10
CA GLY A 302 -1.25 -7.48 -15.23
C GLY A 302 -0.38 -6.39 -14.56
N LEU A 303 -0.65 -5.12 -14.84
CA LEU A 303 0.04 -3.99 -14.20
C LEU A 303 -0.16 -3.95 -12.68
N LEU A 304 -1.37 -4.24 -12.19
CA LEU A 304 -1.65 -4.29 -10.76
C LEU A 304 -0.86 -5.40 -10.06
N ILE A 305 -0.80 -6.59 -10.68
CA ILE A 305 0.00 -7.71 -10.19
C ILE A 305 1.49 -7.33 -10.18
N ALA A 306 1.99 -6.76 -11.27
CA ALA A 306 3.40 -6.35 -11.39
C ALA A 306 3.79 -5.28 -10.35
N LEU A 307 2.93 -4.28 -10.13
CA LEU A 307 3.16 -3.25 -9.11
C LEU A 307 3.20 -3.86 -7.71
N TYR A 308 2.27 -4.77 -7.42
CA TYR A 308 2.20 -5.47 -6.15
C TYR A 308 3.45 -6.33 -5.91
N THR A 309 3.85 -7.13 -6.89
CA THR A 309 5.03 -8.01 -6.77
C THR A 309 6.32 -7.22 -6.69
N PHE A 310 6.39 -6.05 -7.34
CA PHE A 310 7.53 -5.14 -7.25
C PHE A 310 7.62 -4.48 -5.86
N ALA A 311 6.50 -4.08 -5.27
CA ALA A 311 6.46 -3.59 -3.89
C ALA A 311 6.87 -4.68 -2.89
N GLU A 312 6.37 -5.91 -3.08
CA GLU A 312 6.74 -7.08 -2.27
C GLU A 312 8.24 -7.39 -2.39
N PHE A 313 8.80 -7.30 -3.61
CA PHE A 313 10.24 -7.39 -3.85
C PHE A 313 11.03 -6.35 -3.04
N GLY A 314 10.63 -5.08 -3.10
CA GLY A 314 11.31 -4.00 -2.38
C GLY A 314 11.34 -4.21 -0.86
N VAL A 315 10.23 -4.67 -0.28
CA VAL A 315 10.14 -4.99 1.16
C VAL A 315 11.07 -6.16 1.50
N ASN A 316 10.99 -7.27 0.76
CA ASN A 316 11.82 -8.46 1.02
C ASN A 316 13.32 -8.16 0.87
N LEU A 317 13.71 -7.36 -0.14
CA LEU A 317 15.10 -6.95 -0.35
C LEU A 317 15.60 -6.06 0.79
N ARG A 318 14.80 -5.08 1.23
CA ARG A 318 15.13 -4.22 2.36
C ARG A 318 15.36 -5.02 3.64
N ASP A 319 14.50 -6.00 3.93
CA ASP A 319 14.63 -6.84 5.11
C ASP A 319 15.86 -7.77 5.02
N ALA A 320 16.13 -8.35 3.86
CA ALA A 320 17.33 -9.14 3.63
C ALA A 320 18.61 -8.32 3.83
N LEU A 321 18.66 -7.10 3.30
CA LEU A 321 19.78 -6.17 3.47
C LEU A 321 19.93 -5.70 4.92
N ARG A 322 18.83 -5.41 5.61
CA ARG A 322 18.85 -5.00 7.02
C ARG A 322 19.38 -6.10 7.93
N LEU A 323 19.00 -7.35 7.65
CA LEU A 323 19.44 -8.51 8.41
C LEU A 323 20.86 -8.97 8.02
N ARG A 324 21.50 -8.38 6.99
CA ARG A 324 22.77 -8.84 6.43
C ARG A 324 23.92 -8.97 7.44
N LYS A 325 23.96 -8.06 8.41
CA LYS A 325 25.02 -7.99 9.43
C LYS A 325 24.75 -8.89 10.65
N SER A 326 23.52 -9.38 10.83
CA SER A 326 23.17 -10.20 11.99
C SER A 326 23.65 -11.65 11.80
N ARG A 327 24.30 -12.21 12.83
CA ARG A 327 24.75 -13.61 12.88
C ARG A 327 23.73 -14.53 13.56
N ALA A 328 22.62 -14.00 14.07
CA ALA A 328 21.57 -14.80 14.71
C ALA A 328 20.92 -15.77 13.71
N LEU A 329 20.61 -16.99 14.15
CA LEU A 329 19.99 -18.03 13.31
C LEU A 329 18.64 -17.59 12.74
N GLU A 330 17.82 -16.92 13.54
CA GLU A 330 16.56 -16.32 13.09
C GLU A 330 16.78 -15.31 11.96
N ALA A 331 17.78 -14.42 12.10
CA ALA A 331 18.07 -13.42 11.09
C ALA A 331 18.59 -14.04 9.78
N LYS A 332 19.37 -15.12 9.87
CA LYS A 332 19.77 -15.92 8.70
C LYS A 332 18.54 -16.57 8.03
N ALA A 333 17.64 -17.14 8.83
CA ALA A 333 16.41 -17.78 8.35
C ALA A 333 15.52 -16.77 7.61
N LEU A 334 15.23 -15.62 8.24
CA LEU A 334 14.43 -14.54 7.65
C LEU A 334 15.07 -13.98 6.37
N ARG A 335 16.40 -13.89 6.31
CA ARG A 335 17.10 -13.49 5.08
C ARG A 335 16.91 -14.51 3.94
N ALA A 336 17.03 -15.80 4.25
CA ALA A 336 16.82 -16.86 3.27
C ALA A 336 15.37 -16.88 2.76
N ILE A 337 14.39 -16.70 3.65
CA ILE A 337 12.98 -16.60 3.27
C ILE A 337 12.74 -15.36 2.39
N GLY A 338 13.32 -14.21 2.76
CA GLY A 338 13.24 -12.99 1.95
C GLY A 338 13.82 -13.18 0.55
N LEU A 339 15.00 -13.81 0.46
CA LEU A 339 15.67 -14.10 -0.81
C LEU A 339 14.84 -15.06 -1.68
N ALA A 340 14.34 -16.16 -1.12
CA ALA A 340 13.45 -17.08 -1.82
C ALA A 340 12.16 -16.40 -2.30
N SER A 341 11.57 -15.53 -1.47
CA SER A 341 10.39 -14.75 -1.85
C SER A 341 10.70 -13.78 -3.00
N THR A 342 11.85 -13.10 -2.98
CA THR A 342 12.22 -12.18 -4.09
C THR A 342 12.41 -12.89 -5.42
N LEU A 343 12.96 -14.11 -5.43
CA LEU A 343 13.12 -14.91 -6.65
C LEU A 343 11.76 -15.23 -7.27
N LEU A 344 10.75 -15.58 -6.44
CA LEU A 344 9.40 -15.81 -6.93
C LEU A 344 8.73 -14.53 -7.42
N CYS A 345 8.86 -13.41 -6.69
CA CYS A 345 8.32 -12.12 -7.13
C CYS A 345 8.84 -11.75 -8.52
N PHE A 346 10.08 -12.08 -8.84
CA PHE A 346 10.67 -11.83 -10.16
C PHE A 346 9.92 -12.61 -11.27
N VAL A 347 9.68 -13.90 -11.07
CA VAL A 347 8.91 -14.74 -12.02
C VAL A 347 7.50 -14.20 -12.22
N LEU A 348 6.81 -13.85 -11.13
CA LEU A 348 5.44 -13.32 -11.21
C LEU A 348 5.38 -11.98 -11.93
N THR A 349 6.36 -11.10 -11.67
CA THR A 349 6.45 -9.78 -12.34
C THR A 349 6.70 -9.95 -13.84
N GLN A 350 7.63 -10.83 -14.21
CA GLN A 350 7.89 -11.15 -15.62
C GLN A 350 6.63 -11.73 -16.29
N THR A 351 5.98 -12.72 -15.65
CA THR A 351 4.77 -13.36 -16.19
C THR A 351 3.66 -12.32 -16.43
N ALA A 352 3.48 -11.40 -15.48
CA ALA A 352 2.47 -10.35 -15.57
C ALA A 352 2.79 -9.31 -16.64
N ILE A 353 4.05 -8.90 -16.80
CA ILE A 353 4.45 -7.96 -17.86
C ILE A 353 4.32 -8.62 -19.24
N MET A 354 4.80 -9.85 -19.38
CA MET A 354 4.74 -10.59 -20.64
C MET A 354 3.31 -10.94 -21.06
N SER A 355 2.35 -11.03 -20.12
CA SER A 355 0.96 -11.35 -20.47
C SER A 355 0.25 -10.23 -21.23
N PHE A 356 0.78 -9.00 -21.23
CA PHE A 356 0.22 -7.88 -21.99
C PHE A 356 1.21 -7.19 -22.94
N ALA A 357 2.52 -7.37 -22.75
CA ALA A 357 3.54 -6.71 -23.58
C ALA A 357 3.96 -7.50 -24.83
N SER A 358 3.49 -8.75 -24.99
CA SER A 358 3.84 -9.61 -26.13
C SER A 358 2.58 -10.26 -26.68
N GLU A 359 2.38 -10.15 -27.99
CA GLU A 359 1.24 -10.74 -28.71
C GLU A 359 1.41 -12.26 -28.98
N GLY A 360 2.45 -12.91 -28.40
CA GLY A 360 2.76 -14.33 -28.59
C GLY A 360 2.55 -15.23 -27.36
N ASP A 361 2.62 -16.55 -27.56
CA ASP A 361 2.60 -17.52 -26.46
C ASP A 361 3.92 -17.49 -25.68
N ASN A 362 3.93 -16.77 -24.57
CA ASN A 362 5.09 -16.61 -23.69
C ASN A 362 5.24 -17.75 -22.66
N SER A 363 4.48 -18.84 -22.80
CA SER A 363 4.46 -19.94 -21.82
C SER A 363 5.84 -20.57 -21.64
N ILE A 364 6.65 -20.70 -22.71
CA ILE A 364 8.01 -21.26 -22.64
C ILE A 364 8.95 -20.33 -21.85
N ALA A 365 8.92 -19.02 -22.12
CA ALA A 365 9.75 -18.05 -21.41
C ALA A 365 9.40 -17.99 -19.91
N ASN A 366 8.10 -18.05 -19.59
CA ASN A 366 7.60 -18.10 -18.22
C ASN A 366 7.96 -19.42 -17.53
N ALA A 367 7.90 -20.56 -18.23
CA ALA A 367 8.34 -21.85 -17.73
C ALA A 367 9.84 -21.84 -17.39
N LEU A 368 10.68 -21.32 -18.30
CA LEU A 368 12.12 -21.23 -18.11
C LEU A 368 12.47 -20.36 -16.90
N ALA A 369 11.86 -19.18 -16.79
CA ALA A 369 12.03 -18.31 -15.63
C ALA A 369 11.57 -19.01 -14.34
N GLY A 370 10.40 -19.66 -14.36
CA GLY A 370 9.87 -20.39 -13.21
C GLY A 370 10.78 -21.52 -12.73
N VAL A 371 11.33 -22.31 -13.65
CA VAL A 371 12.29 -23.38 -13.32
C VAL A 371 13.61 -22.81 -12.83
N ALA A 372 14.15 -21.77 -13.48
CA ALA A 372 15.43 -21.17 -13.10
C ALA A 372 15.37 -20.52 -11.71
N PHE A 373 14.43 -19.58 -11.49
CA PHE A 373 14.30 -18.87 -10.22
C PHE A 373 13.72 -19.74 -9.10
N GLY A 374 12.83 -20.68 -9.43
CA GLY A 374 12.36 -21.71 -8.50
C GLY A 374 13.49 -22.64 -8.06
N GLY A 375 14.36 -23.05 -9.00
CA GLY A 375 15.57 -23.83 -8.73
C GLY A 375 16.55 -23.09 -7.83
N LEU A 376 16.82 -21.80 -8.11
CA LEU A 376 17.64 -20.96 -7.23
C LEU A 376 17.05 -20.87 -5.82
N ALA A 377 15.73 -20.74 -5.69
CA ALA A 377 15.07 -20.72 -4.37
C ALA A 377 15.17 -22.07 -3.65
N ALA A 378 15.09 -23.20 -4.38
CA ALA A 378 15.35 -24.53 -3.83
C ALA A 378 16.80 -24.66 -3.32
N LEU A 379 17.78 -24.14 -4.06
CA LEU A 379 19.18 -24.08 -3.61
C LEU A 379 19.36 -23.24 -2.35
N VAL A 380 18.62 -22.14 -2.20
CA VAL A 380 18.60 -21.35 -0.94
C VAL A 380 18.08 -22.21 0.23
N GLY A 381 17.01 -22.98 0.02
CA GLY A 381 16.51 -23.92 1.02
C GLY A 381 17.55 -24.99 1.40
N LEU A 382 18.21 -25.58 0.41
CA LEU A 382 19.27 -26.57 0.60
C LEU A 382 20.47 -25.98 1.34
N TYR A 383 20.89 -24.77 1.00
CA TYR A 383 21.96 -24.04 1.69
C TYR A 383 21.64 -23.83 3.17
N VAL A 384 20.40 -23.44 3.51
CA VAL A 384 19.96 -23.29 4.91
C VAL A 384 20.06 -24.62 5.66
N ILE A 385 19.64 -25.72 5.03
CA ILE A 385 19.75 -27.07 5.61
C ILE A 385 21.22 -27.43 5.85
N ALA A 386 22.09 -27.25 4.85
CA ALA A 386 23.52 -27.54 4.95
C ALA A 386 24.23 -26.68 6.03
N ASP A 387 23.95 -25.37 6.07
CA ASP A 387 24.45 -24.46 7.12
C ASP A 387 23.99 -24.90 8.51
N SER A 388 22.77 -25.46 8.64
CA SER A 388 22.30 -26.03 9.91
C SER A 388 23.16 -27.20 10.40
N PHE A 389 23.62 -28.07 9.50
CA PHE A 389 24.49 -29.19 9.85
C PHE A 389 25.90 -28.72 10.19
N ARG A 390 26.44 -27.78 9.42
CA ARG A 390 27.75 -27.17 9.70
C ARG A 390 27.78 -26.51 11.08
N GLN A 391 26.75 -25.74 11.43
CA GLN A 391 26.65 -25.11 12.75
C GLN A 391 26.45 -26.13 13.89
N LYS A 392 25.84 -27.29 13.61
CA LYS A 392 25.76 -28.38 14.60
C LYS A 392 27.14 -28.98 14.88
N LYS A 393 27.94 -29.23 13.83
CA LYS A 393 29.28 -29.81 13.92
C LYS A 393 30.27 -28.93 14.70
N ILE A 394 30.23 -27.62 14.46
CA ILE A 394 31.08 -26.63 15.19
C ILE A 394 30.79 -26.61 16.70
N ARG A 395 29.61 -27.06 17.14
CA ARG A 395 29.25 -27.11 18.56
C ARG A 395 29.70 -28.40 19.25
N THR A 396 29.83 -29.49 18.51
CA THR A 396 30.16 -30.83 19.05
C THR A 396 31.66 -31.13 19.00
N SER A 397 32.41 -30.34 18.22
CA SER A 397 33.86 -30.18 18.34
C SER A 397 34.15 -29.11 19.38
#